data_AF-X1BQJ1-F1
#
_entry.id   AF-X1BQJ1-F1
#
_cell.length_a   1.000
_cell.length_b   1.000
_cell.length_c   1.000
_cell.angle_alpha   90.00
_cell.angle_beta   90.00
_cell.angle_gamma   90.00
#
_symmetry.space_group_name_H-M   'P 1'
#
loop_
_entity.id
_entity.type
_entity.pdbx_description
1 polymer ?
#
loop_
_entity_poly.entity_id
_entity_poly.type
_entity_poly.pdbx_seq_one_letter_code
_entity_poly.pdbx_strand_id
1 'polypeptide(L)'
;TTSLDSKFNYILKNVPKRYVNISWMDSRRSMIECALARGNELVGEVIEGAWKSGARFDSWTDFFKFHVWEKEFRKAGLDISFFTTRGFADDEILPWDVIDIGVSKKFLLREYDKSKRYLRDQDKI
;
A
#
# COMPACT_ATOMS: atom_id res chain seq x y z
N THR A 1 13.02 -17.75 -6.53
CA THR A 1 12.88 -16.35 -6.09
C THR A 1 12.70 -16.33 -4.59
N THR A 2 13.62 -15.74 -3.84
CA THR A 2 13.56 -15.72 -2.36
C THR A 2 12.32 -14.94 -1.90
N SER A 3 11.41 -15.58 -1.17
CA SER A 3 10.19 -14.94 -0.64
C SER A 3 10.54 -13.74 0.24
N LEU A 4 9.70 -12.69 0.24
CA LEU A 4 9.81 -11.54 1.15
C LEU A 4 9.95 -12.00 2.61
N ASP A 5 9.18 -13.01 3.00
CA ASP A 5 9.25 -13.61 4.34
C ASP A 5 10.62 -14.20 4.65
N SER A 6 11.27 -14.81 3.66
CA SER A 6 12.62 -15.37 3.83
C SER A 6 13.65 -14.28 4.07
N LYS A 7 13.51 -13.12 3.42
CA LYS A 7 14.39 -11.96 3.66
C LYS A 7 14.15 -11.37 5.06
N PHE A 8 12.90 -11.22 5.48
CA PHE A 8 12.58 -10.75 6.83
C PHE A 8 13.13 -11.69 7.90
N ASN A 9 12.91 -13.00 7.75
CA ASN A 9 13.44 -14.00 8.67
C ASN A 9 14.96 -13.99 8.74
N TYR A 10 15.64 -13.74 7.62
CA TYR A 10 17.09 -13.56 7.60
C TYR A 10 17.52 -12.36 8.44
N ILE A 11 16.86 -11.21 8.31
CA ILE A 11 17.18 -10.00 9.11
C ILE A 11 16.94 -10.26 10.59
N LEU A 12 15.77 -10.81 10.96
CA LEU A 12 15.41 -11.10 12.35
C LEU A 12 16.37 -12.09 13.01
N LYS A 13 16.94 -13.02 12.23
CA LYS A 13 17.93 -13.99 12.72
C LYS A 13 19.29 -13.35 12.98
N ASN A 14 19.71 -12.37 12.19
CA ASN A 14 21.07 -11.82 12.22
C ASN A 14 21.21 -10.51 13.00
N VAL A 15 20.11 -9.84 13.36
CA VAL A 15 20.17 -8.58 14.12
C VAL A 15 20.44 -8.83 15.62
N PRO A 16 21.38 -8.10 16.24
CA PRO A 16 21.66 -8.21 17.66
C PRO A 16 20.47 -7.79 18.54
N LYS A 17 19.84 -8.77 19.19
CA LYS A 17 18.63 -8.61 20.02
C LYS A 17 18.79 -7.73 21.26
N ARG A 18 20.02 -7.40 21.66
CA ARG A 18 20.31 -6.68 22.92
C ARG A 18 20.14 -5.17 22.81
N TYR A 19 20.30 -4.60 21.62
CA TYR A 19 20.33 -3.14 21.42
C TYR A 19 19.29 -2.63 20.42
N VAL A 20 18.62 -3.54 19.70
CA VAL A 20 17.72 -3.19 18.60
C VAL A 20 16.38 -3.87 18.82
N ASN A 21 15.32 -3.07 18.93
CA ASN A 21 13.95 -3.54 18.83
C ASN A 21 13.49 -3.39 17.38
N ILE A 22 13.11 -4.50 16.75
CA ILE A 22 12.62 -4.49 15.36
C ILE A 22 11.10 -4.61 15.39
N SER A 23 10.44 -3.56 14.93
CA SER A 23 9.01 -3.57 14.61
C SER A 23 8.83 -3.54 13.10
N TRP A 24 7.96 -4.39 12.57
CA TRP A 24 7.57 -4.37 11.17
C TRP A 24 6.07 -4.62 11.03
N MET A 25 5.49 -4.12 9.95
CA MET A 25 4.11 -4.42 9.60
C MET A 25 4.04 -5.60 8.62
N ASP A 26 2.94 -6.36 8.71
CA ASP A 26 2.64 -7.41 7.74
C ASP A 26 2.48 -6.80 6.34
N SER A 27 3.28 -7.26 5.38
CA SER A 27 3.24 -6.81 3.99
C SER A 27 1.84 -6.94 3.37
N ARG A 28 1.07 -7.96 3.76
CA ARG A 28 -0.30 -8.19 3.26
C ARG A 28 -1.24 -7.07 3.69
N ARG A 29 -1.06 -6.53 4.88
CA ARG A 29 -1.84 -5.39 5.36
C ARG A 29 -1.50 -4.13 4.56
N SER A 30 -0.21 -3.88 4.33
CA SER A 30 0.23 -2.77 3.48
C SER A 30 -0.30 -2.86 2.05
N MET A 31 -0.46 -4.07 1.50
CA MET A 31 -1.10 -4.25 0.20
C MET A 31 -2.56 -3.78 0.19
N ILE A 32 -3.34 -4.15 1.20
CA ILE A 32 -4.74 -3.70 1.32
C ILE A 32 -4.81 -2.19 1.54
N GLU A 33 -4.03 -1.64 2.46
CA GLU A 33 -3.99 -0.19 2.73
C GLU A 33 -3.65 0.60 1.47
N CYS A 34 -2.68 0.13 0.70
CA CYS A 34 -2.30 0.74 -0.57
C CYS A 34 -3.41 0.63 -1.62
N ALA A 35 -4.06 -0.53 -1.74
CA ALA A 35 -5.17 -0.73 -2.68
C ALA A 35 -6.40 0.12 -2.34
N LEU A 36 -6.70 0.30 -1.06
CA LEU A 36 -7.79 1.17 -0.60
C LEU A 36 -7.45 2.65 -0.81
N ALA A 37 -6.22 3.07 -0.50
CA ALA A 37 -5.79 4.46 -0.67
C ALA A 37 -5.69 4.89 -2.14
N ARG A 38 -5.34 3.95 -3.02
CA ARG A 38 -5.21 4.20 -4.47
C ARG A 38 -6.44 3.77 -5.27
N GLY A 39 -7.43 3.22 -4.60
CA GLY A 39 -8.63 2.67 -5.21
C GLY A 39 -9.52 3.75 -5.82
N ASN A 40 -10.34 3.34 -6.78
CA ASN A 40 -11.43 4.14 -7.32
C ASN A 40 -12.77 3.63 -6.80
N GLU A 41 -13.87 4.11 -7.38
CA GLU A 41 -15.24 3.73 -7.02
C GLU A 41 -15.48 2.21 -7.01
N LEU A 42 -14.76 1.45 -7.84
CA LEU A 42 -14.87 -0.02 -7.91
C LEU A 42 -14.40 -0.70 -6.62
N VAL A 43 -13.45 -0.08 -5.91
CA VAL A 43 -12.98 -0.59 -4.62
C VAL A 43 -14.05 -0.43 -3.54
N GLY A 44 -15.07 0.41 -3.76
CA GLY A 44 -16.24 0.52 -2.88
C GLY A 44 -16.98 -0.81 -2.70
N GLU A 45 -17.18 -1.57 -3.78
CA GLU A 45 -17.82 -2.90 -3.73
C GLU A 45 -17.00 -3.90 -2.92
N VAL A 46 -15.67 -3.81 -3.02
CA VAL A 46 -14.75 -4.64 -2.24
C VAL A 46 -14.85 -4.35 -0.75
N ILE A 47 -14.91 -3.07 -0.36
CA ILE A 47 -15.06 -2.65 1.04
C ILE A 47 -16.38 -3.17 1.61
N GLU A 48 -17.48 -2.99 0.88
CA GLU A 48 -18.80 -3.47 1.30
C GLU A 48 -18.82 -5.00 1.42
N GLY A 49 -18.27 -5.70 0.43
CA GLY A 49 -18.15 -7.16 0.42
C GLY A 49 -17.32 -7.67 1.58
N ALA A 50 -16.19 -7.02 1.89
CA ALA A 50 -15.30 -7.42 2.97
C ALA A 50 -16.00 -7.28 4.32
N TRP A 51 -16.70 -6.15 4.54
CA TRP A 51 -17.49 -5.92 5.74
C TRP A 51 -18.60 -6.98 5.92
N LYS A 52 -19.35 -7.28 4.85
CA LYS A 52 -20.38 -8.34 4.86
C LYS A 52 -19.79 -9.73 5.14
N SER A 53 -18.59 -10.00 4.63
CA SER A 53 -17.83 -11.23 4.85
C SER A 53 -17.11 -11.29 6.22
N GLY A 54 -17.32 -10.28 7.09
CA GLY A 54 -16.82 -10.30 8.46
C GLY A 54 -15.38 -9.80 8.63
N ALA A 55 -14.88 -9.00 7.69
CA ALA A 55 -13.71 -8.15 7.86
C ALA A 55 -14.11 -7.00 8.80
N ARG A 56 -13.78 -7.17 10.08
CA ARG A 56 -14.04 -6.23 11.16
C ARG A 56 -12.81 -6.19 12.03
N PHE A 57 -12.46 -4.99 12.49
CA PHE A 57 -11.30 -4.80 13.36
C PHE A 57 -9.95 -5.16 12.73
N ASP A 58 -9.83 -4.99 11.40
CA ASP A 58 -8.59 -5.24 10.64
C ASP A 58 -7.39 -4.37 11.06
N SER A 59 -7.64 -3.33 11.88
CA SER A 59 -6.58 -2.53 12.50
C SER A 59 -5.76 -3.32 13.53
N TRP A 60 -6.29 -4.40 14.10
CA TRP A 60 -5.58 -5.28 15.03
C TRP A 60 -5.12 -6.55 14.34
N THR A 61 -3.82 -6.84 14.45
CA THR A 61 -3.17 -7.94 13.74
C THR A 61 -3.84 -9.29 13.98
N ASP A 62 -4.34 -9.54 15.20
CA ASP A 62 -4.99 -10.80 15.58
C ASP A 62 -6.33 -11.05 14.86
N PHE A 63 -6.97 -9.99 14.36
CA PHE A 63 -8.27 -10.06 13.70
C PHE A 63 -8.19 -9.85 12.18
N PHE A 64 -6.99 -9.55 11.65
CA PHE A 64 -6.80 -9.25 10.24
C PHE A 64 -7.02 -10.48 9.36
N LYS A 65 -8.04 -10.42 8.49
CA LYS A 65 -8.41 -11.54 7.61
C LYS A 65 -8.07 -11.24 6.15
N PHE A 66 -6.79 -11.33 5.79
CA PHE A 66 -6.33 -11.07 4.42
C PHE A 66 -7.09 -11.87 3.35
N HIS A 67 -7.39 -13.15 3.61
CA HIS A 67 -8.12 -14.01 2.68
C HIS A 67 -9.54 -13.50 2.35
N VAL A 68 -10.18 -12.76 3.26
CA VAL A 68 -11.48 -12.13 3.00
C VAL A 68 -11.30 -11.05 1.96
N TRP A 69 -10.34 -10.15 2.17
CA TRP A 69 -10.03 -9.08 1.23
C TRP A 69 -9.67 -9.62 -0.15
N GLU A 70 -8.74 -10.57 -0.25
CA GLU A 70 -8.35 -11.20 -1.51
C GLU A 70 -9.56 -11.81 -2.26
N LYS A 71 -10.47 -12.46 -1.54
CA LYS A 71 -11.69 -13.03 -2.11
C LYS A 71 -12.62 -11.95 -2.67
N GLU A 72 -12.81 -10.85 -1.96
CA GLU A 72 -13.71 -9.77 -2.38
C GLU A 72 -13.12 -8.95 -3.53
N PHE A 73 -11.80 -8.70 -3.55
CA PHE A 73 -11.12 -8.12 -4.71
C PHE A 73 -11.33 -8.99 -5.95
N ARG A 74 -11.13 -10.30 -5.85
CA ARG A 74 -11.35 -11.24 -6.96
C ARG A 74 -12.81 -11.27 -7.42
N LYS A 75 -13.77 -11.18 -6.50
CA LYS A 75 -15.21 -11.12 -6.85
C LYS A 75 -15.57 -9.84 -7.62
N ALA A 76 -14.96 -8.71 -7.26
CA ALA A 76 -15.12 -7.45 -7.98
C ALA A 76 -14.35 -7.42 -9.32
N GLY A 77 -13.65 -8.51 -9.69
CA GLY A 77 -12.83 -8.56 -10.90
C GLY A 77 -11.56 -7.70 -10.81
N LEU A 78 -11.15 -7.32 -9.62
CA LEU A 78 -10.00 -6.45 -9.36
C LEU A 78 -8.80 -7.27 -8.88
N ASP A 79 -7.62 -6.89 -9.33
CA ASP A 79 -6.35 -7.42 -8.82
C ASP A 79 -5.73 -6.41 -7.82
N ILE A 80 -5.48 -6.86 -6.60
CA ILE A 80 -4.79 -6.05 -5.56
C ILE A 80 -3.39 -5.62 -6.06
N SER A 81 -2.72 -6.47 -6.84
CA SER A 81 -1.36 -6.21 -7.33
C SER A 81 -1.30 -4.98 -8.24
N PHE A 82 -2.38 -4.72 -8.99
CA PHE A 82 -2.52 -3.56 -9.87
C PHE A 82 -2.36 -2.24 -9.10
N PHE A 83 -2.98 -2.12 -7.92
CA PHE A 83 -2.93 -0.89 -7.14
C PHE A 83 -1.59 -0.70 -6.41
N THR A 84 -0.89 -1.79 -6.10
CA THR A 84 0.33 -1.75 -5.27
C THR A 84 1.60 -1.49 -6.08
N THR A 85 1.71 -2.07 -7.27
CA THR A 85 2.96 -2.09 -8.05
C THR A 85 3.02 -1.05 -9.16
N ARG A 86 1.87 -0.54 -9.60
CA ARG A 86 1.76 0.44 -10.66
C ARG A 86 2.26 1.82 -10.23
N GLY A 87 2.97 2.50 -11.14
CA GLY A 87 3.25 3.93 -11.08
C GLY A 87 2.18 4.76 -11.81
N PHE A 88 2.12 6.05 -11.51
CA PHE A 88 1.20 6.99 -12.15
C PHE A 88 1.92 7.82 -13.20
N ALA A 89 1.28 8.04 -14.35
CA ALA A 89 1.75 9.04 -15.31
C ALA A 89 1.35 10.45 -14.86
N ASP A 90 2.12 11.46 -15.24
CA ASP A 90 1.90 12.84 -14.80
C ASP A 90 0.57 13.43 -15.33
N ASP A 91 0.12 12.97 -16.50
CA ASP A 91 -1.11 13.37 -17.18
C ASP A 91 -2.30 12.44 -16.92
N GLU A 92 -2.10 11.34 -16.20
CA GLU A 92 -3.14 10.37 -15.87
C GLU A 92 -4.19 10.98 -14.94
N ILE A 93 -5.49 10.75 -15.21
CA ILE A 93 -6.57 11.14 -14.30
C ILE A 93 -6.61 10.16 -13.13
N LEU A 94 -6.37 10.66 -11.92
CA LEU A 94 -6.29 9.84 -10.72
C LEU A 94 -7.66 9.71 -10.04
N PRO A 95 -7.94 8.59 -9.35
CA PRO A 95 -9.23 8.38 -8.67
C PRO A 95 -9.59 9.48 -7.66
N TRP A 96 -8.60 10.11 -7.04
CA TRP A 96 -8.78 11.18 -6.06
C TRP A 96 -8.69 12.60 -6.67
N ASP A 97 -8.51 12.75 -7.98
CA ASP A 97 -8.51 14.07 -8.64
C ASP A 97 -9.86 14.80 -8.53
N VAL A 98 -10.93 14.08 -8.16
CA VAL A 98 -12.26 14.64 -7.86
C VAL A 98 -12.30 15.47 -6.57
N ILE A 99 -11.30 15.33 -5.70
CA ILE A 99 -11.25 16.01 -4.39
C ILE A 99 -10.48 17.33 -4.55
N ASP A 100 -11.18 18.45 -4.39
CA ASP A 100 -10.52 19.75 -4.33
C ASP A 100 -9.98 20.03 -2.92
N ILE A 101 -8.66 20.14 -2.82
CA ILE A 101 -7.93 20.46 -1.58
C ILE A 101 -7.34 21.88 -1.60
N GLY A 102 -7.69 22.70 -2.58
CA GLY A 102 -7.14 24.05 -2.76
C GLY A 102 -5.70 24.09 -3.30
N VAL A 103 -5.17 22.96 -3.78
CA VAL A 103 -3.82 22.84 -4.34
C VAL A 103 -3.88 22.24 -5.74
N SER A 104 -3.25 22.90 -6.71
CA SER A 104 -3.23 22.40 -8.09
C SER A 104 -2.39 21.13 -8.26
N LYS A 105 -2.83 20.20 -9.12
CA LYS A 105 -2.06 19.00 -9.49
C LYS A 105 -0.66 19.34 -10.03
N LYS A 106 -0.53 20.41 -10.81
CA LYS A 106 0.76 20.92 -11.32
C LYS A 106 1.74 21.27 -10.19
N PHE A 107 1.23 21.82 -9.08
CA PHE A 107 2.06 22.08 -7.90
C PHE A 107 2.55 20.76 -7.28
N LEU A 108 1.66 19.79 -7.08
CA LEU A 108 2.01 18.48 -6.50
C LEU A 108 3.06 17.72 -7.35
N LEU A 109 2.88 17.70 -8.67
CA LEU A 109 3.85 17.10 -9.60
C LEU A 109 5.23 17.77 -9.51
N ARG A 110 5.27 19.11 -9.41
CA ARG A 110 6.51 19.85 -9.24
C ARG A 110 7.23 19.51 -7.93
N GLU A 111 6.49 19.38 -6.82
CA GLU A 111 7.07 18.98 -5.54
C GLU A 111 7.52 17.51 -5.55
N TYR A 112 6.78 16.62 -6.22
CA TYR A 112 7.19 15.24 -6.45
C TYR A 112 8.51 15.15 -7.24
N ASP A 113 8.68 15.96 -8.29
CA ASP A 113 9.93 16.04 -9.05
C ASP A 113 11.12 16.57 -8.25
N LYS A 114 10.88 17.56 -7.37
CA LYS A 114 11.90 18.02 -6.43
C LYS A 114 12.32 16.88 -5.48
N SER A 115 11.36 16.17 -4.89
CA SER A 115 11.64 15.04 -3.99
C SER A 115 12.47 13.94 -4.68
N LYS A 116 12.11 13.57 -5.92
CA LYS A 116 12.88 12.60 -6.72
C LYS A 116 14.33 13.02 -6.97
N ARG A 117 14.59 14.33 -7.13
CA ARG A 117 15.96 14.86 -7.30
C ARG A 117 16.77 14.75 -6.01
N TYR A 118 16.18 15.14 -4.87
CA TYR A 118 16.85 15.04 -3.57
C TYR A 118 17.29 13.61 -3.21
N LEU A 119 16.45 12.61 -3.48
CA LEU A 119 16.80 11.20 -3.21
C LEU A 119 18.05 10.74 -3.99
N ARG A 120 18.17 11.13 -5.27
CA ARG A 120 19.33 10.76 -6.11
C ARG A 120 20.64 11.39 -5.64
N ASP A 121 20.57 12.49 -4.91
CA ASP A 121 21.75 13.18 -4.40
C ASP A 121 22.19 12.62 -3.04
N GLN A 122 21.30 11.98 -2.27
CA GLN A 122 21.65 11.25 -1.04
C GLN A 122 22.33 9.90 -1.33
N ASP A 123 21.96 9.23 -2.42
CA ASP A 123 22.58 7.95 -2.84
C ASP A 123 24.04 8.10 -3.33
N LYS A 124 24.55 9.33 -3.41
CA LYS A 124 25.94 9.65 -3.81
C LYS A 124 26.89 9.90 -2.64
N ILE A 125 26.40 9.81 -1.40
CA ILE A 125 27.17 10.01 -0.15
C ILE A 125 27.50 8.63 0.46
#